data_AF-A7TBH7-F1
#
_entry.id   AF-A7TBH7-F1
#
_cell.length_a   1.000
_cell.length_b   1.000
_cell.length_c   1.000
_cell.angle_alpha   90.00
_cell.angle_beta   90.00
_cell.angle_gamma   90.00
#
_symmetry.space_group_name_H-M   'P 1'
#
loop_
_entity.id
_entity.type
_entity.pdbx_description
1 polymer ?
#
loop_
_entity_poly.entity_id
_entity_poly.type
_entity_poly.pdbx_seq_one_letter_code
_entity_poly.pdbx_strand_id
1 'polypeptide(L)'
;TQYRCYSVAMLPGNERKDVERGGKIIMPPSALDQLTRLNIVYPMLFKLTNNRIDRSTHCGVLEFVADEGKIYLPHWVSGTYD
;
A
#
# COMPACT_ATOMS: atom_id res chain seq x y z
N THR A 1 -9.99 4.94 7.08
CA THR A 1 -9.87 3.46 7.11
C THR A 1 -8.51 3.10 7.66
N GLN A 2 -8.42 2.08 8.53
CA GLN A 2 -7.14 1.59 9.06
C GLN A 2 -6.82 0.24 8.42
N TYR A 3 -5.58 0.04 7.99
CA TYR A 3 -5.09 -1.20 7.39
C TYR A 3 -3.89 -1.73 8.15
N ARG A 4 -3.69 -3.04 8.13
CA ARG A 4 -2.47 -3.66 8.65
C ARG A 4 -1.40 -3.66 7.56
N CYS A 5 -0.28 -3.01 7.86
CA CYS A 5 0.86 -2.92 6.97
C CYS A 5 1.75 -4.15 7.11
N TYR A 6 2.11 -4.74 5.98
CA TYR A 6 3.08 -5.83 5.88
C TYR A 6 4.15 -5.49 4.86
N SER A 7 5.35 -6.07 5.03
CA SER A 7 6.40 -5.97 4.03
C SER A 7 6.00 -6.75 2.77
N VAL A 8 6.25 -6.19 1.59
CA VAL A 8 6.06 -6.90 0.31
C VAL A 8 6.85 -8.21 0.24
N ALA A 9 7.93 -8.35 1.02
CA ALA A 9 8.68 -9.60 1.16
C ALA A 9 7.85 -10.76 1.76
N MET A 10 6.76 -10.45 2.47
CA MET A 10 5.84 -11.44 3.03
C MET A 10 4.71 -11.84 2.06
N LEU A 11 4.60 -11.20 0.90
CA LEU A 11 3.59 -11.55 -0.10
C LEU A 11 4.03 -12.83 -0.83
N PRO A 12 3.22 -13.90 -0.83
CA PRO A 12 3.54 -15.11 -1.58
C PRO A 12 3.37 -14.85 -3.09
N GLY A 13 4.46 -15.00 -3.85
CA GLY A 13 4.45 -14.90 -5.31
C GLY A 13 5.28 -13.74 -5.84
N ASN A 14 6.43 -14.10 -6.42
CA ASN A 14 7.41 -13.28 -7.13
C ASN A 14 7.94 -12.05 -6.37
N GLU A 15 9.26 -11.93 -6.28
CA GLU A 15 9.94 -10.73 -5.80
C GLU A 15 9.58 -9.55 -6.72
N ARG A 16 8.56 -8.77 -6.36
CA ARG A 16 8.11 -7.60 -7.14
C ARG A 16 9.07 -6.44 -6.87
N LYS A 17 10.24 -6.49 -7.50
CA LYS A 17 11.28 -5.45 -7.43
C LYS A 17 10.76 -4.06 -7.83
N ASP A 18 9.71 -3.99 -8.67
CA ASP A 18 9.02 -2.76 -9.04
C ASP A 18 8.28 -2.10 -7.86
N VAL A 19 7.77 -2.89 -6.92
CA VAL A 19 7.20 -2.37 -5.66
C VAL A 19 8.32 -1.81 -4.81
N GLU A 20 9.46 -2.51 -4.71
CA GLU A 20 10.58 -2.06 -3.88
C GLU A 20 11.24 -0.77 -4.39
N ARG A 21 11.25 -0.52 -5.71
CA ARG A 21 11.82 0.69 -6.31
C ARG A 21 10.81 1.83 -6.53
N GLY A 22 9.53 1.51 -6.70
CA GLY A 22 8.47 2.49 -6.89
C GLY A 22 7.81 2.82 -5.56
N GLY A 23 7.42 4.08 -5.32
CA GLY A 23 6.52 4.44 -4.21
C GLY A 23 5.10 3.90 -4.42
N LYS A 24 4.96 2.61 -4.77
CA LYS A 24 3.71 1.94 -5.09
C LYS A 24 3.42 0.88 -4.03
N ILE A 25 2.14 0.75 -3.66
CA ILE A 25 1.68 -0.21 -2.64
C ILE A 25 0.68 -1.20 -3.24
N ILE A 26 0.44 -2.31 -2.55
CA ILE A 26 -0.61 -3.27 -2.91
C ILE A 26 -1.75 -3.13 -1.90
N MET A 27 -2.97 -2.97 -2.43
CA MET A 27 -4.19 -2.77 -1.64
C MET A 27 -5.19 -3.92 -1.84
N PRO A 28 -6.19 -4.06 -0.95
CA PRO A 28 -7.24 -5.05 -1.14
C PRO A 28 -8.24 -4.62 -2.21
N PRO A 29 -8.91 -5.55 -2.90
CA PRO A 29 -9.92 -5.23 -3.92
C PRO A 29 -11.11 -4.42 -3.35
N SER A 30 -11.45 -4.57 -2.07
CA SER A 30 -12.45 -3.71 -1.41
C SER A 30 -12.10 -2.21 -1.44
N ALA A 31 -10.81 -1.87 -1.42
CA ALA A 31 -10.37 -0.48 -1.54
C ALA A 31 -10.69 0.06 -2.95
N LEU A 32 -10.52 -0.76 -4.00
CA LEU A 32 -10.87 -0.36 -5.37
C LEU A 32 -12.37 -0.13 -5.54
N ASP A 33 -13.22 -0.98 -4.96
CA ASP A 33 -14.68 -0.78 -4.97
C ASP A 33 -15.05 0.56 -4.33
N GLN A 34 -14.46 0.89 -3.17
CA GLN A 34 -14.69 2.18 -2.52
C GLN A 34 -14.23 3.36 -3.39
N LEU A 35 -13.03 3.27 -3.97
CA LEU A 35 -12.48 4.32 -4.85
C LEU A 35 -13.35 4.54 -6.09
N THR A 36 -13.87 3.45 -6.67
CA THR A 36 -14.75 3.47 -7.84
C THR A 36 -16.09 4.14 -7.51
N ARG A 37 -16.69 3.84 -6.34
CA ARG A 37 -17.90 4.53 -5.87
C ARG A 37 -17.68 6.03 -5.66
N LEU A 38 -16.48 6.40 -5.23
CA LEU A 38 -16.08 7.80 -5.05
C LEU A 38 -15.70 8.49 -6.38
N ASN A 39 -15.80 7.81 -7.53
CA ASN A 39 -15.40 8.29 -8.85
C ASN A 39 -13.94 8.76 -8.89
N ILE A 40 -13.06 8.13 -8.10
CA ILE A 40 -11.63 8.41 -8.12
C ILE A 40 -11.01 7.68 -9.31
N VAL A 41 -10.46 8.46 -10.24
CA VAL A 41 -9.78 7.97 -11.44
C VAL A 41 -8.26 8.08 -11.28
N TYR A 42 -7.53 7.40 -12.15
CA TYR A 42 -6.07 7.43 -12.15
C TYR A 42 -5.53 8.85 -12.44
N PRO A 43 -4.40 9.28 -11.84
CA PRO A 43 -3.57 8.56 -10.86
C PRO A 43 -4.11 8.58 -9.43
N MET A 44 -4.20 7.40 -8.81
CA MET A 44 -4.60 7.25 -7.42
C MET A 44 -3.39 7.42 -6.49
N LEU A 45 -3.38 8.52 -5.73
CA LEU A 45 -2.35 8.83 -4.75
C LEU A 45 -2.93 8.68 -3.33
N PHE A 46 -2.18 8.00 -2.47
CA PHE A 46 -2.55 7.73 -1.09
C PHE A 46 -1.55 8.36 -0.14
N LYS A 47 -2.05 8.95 0.94
CA LYS A 47 -1.24 9.35 2.08
C LYS A 47 -1.29 8.27 3.14
N LEU A 48 -0.15 7.66 3.43
CA LEU A 48 0.02 6.77 4.56
C LEU A 48 0.51 7.57 5.74
N THR A 49 -0.17 7.44 6.88
CA THR A 49 0.23 8.07 8.14
C THR A 49 0.52 6.98 9.15
N ASN A 50 1.75 6.96 9.68
CA ASN A 50 2.08 6.14 10.83
C ASN A 50 1.98 7.00 12.09
N ASN A 51 0.95 6.71 12.90
CA ASN A 51 0.70 7.41 14.16
C ASN A 51 1.74 7.11 15.26
N ARG A 52 2.54 6.04 15.15
CA ARG A 52 3.55 5.70 16.16
C ARG A 52 4.77 6.62 16.12
N ILE A 53 5.16 7.06 14.93
CA ILE A 53 6.34 7.90 14.70
C ILE A 53 5.99 9.26 14.10
N ASP A 54 4.69 9.62 14.09
CA ASP A 54 4.13 10.84 13.50
C ASP A 54 4.64 11.15 12.08
N ARG A 55 4.86 10.10 11.28
CA ARG A 55 5.42 10.22 9.93
C ARG A 55 4.37 9.93 8.89
N SER A 56 4.34 10.73 7.84
CA SER A 56 3.49 10.47 6.68
C SER A 56 4.28 10.40 5.38
N THR A 57 3.84 9.52 4.49
CA THR A 57 4.45 9.26 3.19
C THR A 57 3.35 9.21 2.13
N HIS A 58 3.63 9.68 0.92
CA HIS A 58 2.72 9.59 -0.20
C HIS A 58 3.15 8.45 -1.12
N CYS A 59 2.22 7.55 -1.43
CA CYS A 59 2.45 6.41 -2.30
C CYS A 59 1.31 6.27 -3.31
N GLY A 60 1.60 5.78 -4.51
CA GLY A 60 0.59 5.30 -5.44
C GLY A 60 0.20 3.86 -5.14
N VAL A 61 -0.82 3.34 -5.83
CA VAL A 61 -1.15 1.92 -5.82
C VAL A 61 -0.58 1.24 -7.07
N LEU A 62 0.00 0.05 -6.91
CA LEU A 62 0.39 -0.81 -8.03
C LEU A 62 -0.81 -1.65 -8.46
N GLU A 63 -1.34 -2.45 -7.55
CA GLU A 63 -2.37 -3.45 -7.81
C GLU A 63 -3.29 -3.66 -6.60
N PHE A 64 -4.49 -4.15 -6.87
CA PHE A 64 -5.53 -4.42 -5.87
C PHE A 64 -5.73 -5.94 -5.69
N VAL A 65 -4.73 -6.61 -5.13
CA VAL A 65 -4.69 -8.09 -4.97
C VAL A 65 -4.37 -8.54 -3.54
N ALA A 66 -4.29 -7.62 -2.58
CA ALA A 66 -4.01 -7.96 -1.19
C ALA A 66 -5.22 -8.62 -0.51
N ASP A 67 -4.97 -9.41 0.53
CA ASP A 67 -6.02 -9.85 1.45
C ASP A 67 -6.74 -8.66 2.09
N GLU A 68 -8.03 -8.83 2.37
CA GLU A 68 -8.85 -7.84 3.04
C GLU A 68 -8.24 -7.36 4.37
N GLY A 69 -8.20 -6.05 4.55
CA GLY A 69 -7.61 -5.40 5.73
C GLY A 69 -6.07 -5.38 5.78
N LYS A 70 -5.38 -5.94 4.77
CA LYS A 70 -3.91 -5.92 4.66
C LYS A 70 -3.46 -5.01 3.53
N ILE A 71 -2.36 -4.30 3.74
CA ILE A 71 -1.65 -3.55 2.69
C ILE A 71 -0.18 -3.94 2.69
N TYR A 72 0.40 -4.07 1.51
CA TYR A 72 1.81 -4.41 1.36
C TYR A 72 2.61 -3.20 0.92
N LEU A 73 3.65 -2.92 1.70
CA LEU A 73 4.53 -1.77 1.55
C LEU A 73 5.92 -2.24 1.11
N PRO A 74 6.65 -1.41 0.34
CA PRO A 74 8.03 -1.72 0.02
C PRO A 74 8.93 -1.70 1.26
N HIS A 75 10.03 -2.44 1.21
CA HIS A 75 10.92 -2.63 2.34
C HIS A 75 11.47 -1.32 2.92
N TRP A 76 11.77 -0.32 2.09
CA TRP A 76 12.26 0.98 2.57
C TRP A 76 11.21 1.77 3.36
N VAL A 77 9.92 1.58 3.07
CA VAL A 77 8.84 2.16 3.87
C VAL A 77 8.70 1.36 5.16
N SER A 78 8.67 0.02 5.07
CA SER A 78 8.52 -0.87 6.24
C SER A 78 9.69 -0.74 7.24
N GLY A 79 10.93 -0.63 6.77
CA GLY A 79 12.13 -0.54 7.59
C GLY A 79 12.36 0.83 8.23
N THR A 80 11.61 1.87 7.83
CA THR A 80 11.58 3.15 8.56
C THR A 80 10.61 3.16 9.74
N TYR A 81 10.00 2.01 10.04
CA TYR A 81 9.02 1.83 11.12
C TYR A 81 9.47 0.83 12.21
N ASP A 82 10.70 0.32 12.14
CA ASP A 82 11.35 -0.41 13.25
C ASP A 82 11.96 0.58 14.25
#